data_AF-A0A0F9F2I3-F1
#
_entry.id   AF-A0A0F9F2I3-F1
#
_cell.length_a   1.000
_cell.length_b   1.000
_cell.length_c   1.000
_cell.angle_alpha   90.00
_cell.angle_beta   90.00
_cell.angle_gamma   90.00
#
_symmetry.space_group_name_H-M   'P 1'
#
loop_
_entity.id
_entity.type
_entity.pdbx_description
1 polymer ?
#
loop_
_entity_poly.entity_id
_entity_poly.type
_entity_poly.pdbx_seq_one_letter_code
_entity_poly.pdbx_strand_id
1 'polypeptide(L)'
;DDMTDPVADSARSLLDGHVVLSRKLAELGHYPAVDPLASVSRLMNSVVSKEHLLASQRFKAIYATYQGAEDMINIGALAPGANRRIDRAVSLIDRVNEFLLQPIGQRCEFQQTVKWLLDITKSWDFLLPAEQDLPPEVPAGPNEADA
;
A
#
# COMPACT_ATOMS: atom_id res chain seq x y z
N ASP A 1 13.42 10.87 4.13
CA ASP A 1 13.87 10.44 2.81
C ASP A 1 13.79 11.66 1.92
N ASP A 2 14.90 12.10 1.35
CA ASP A 2 14.99 13.41 0.70
C ASP A 2 14.56 13.26 -0.76
N MET A 3 13.26 13.43 -1.01
CA MET A 3 12.65 13.23 -2.33
C MET A 3 13.02 14.33 -3.34
N THR A 4 13.69 15.39 -2.91
CA THR A 4 14.07 16.56 -3.73
C THR A 4 15.54 16.58 -4.15
N ASP A 5 16.26 15.46 -4.03
CA ASP A 5 17.63 15.36 -4.53
C ASP A 5 17.62 15.38 -6.08
N PRO A 6 18.23 16.40 -6.73
CA PRO A 6 18.29 16.52 -8.19
C PRO A 6 18.96 15.32 -8.87
N VAL A 7 19.90 14.67 -8.18
CA VAL A 7 20.60 13.47 -8.68
C VAL A 7 19.65 12.28 -8.69
N ALA A 8 18.86 12.10 -7.61
CA ALA A 8 17.87 11.04 -7.53
C ALA A 8 16.77 11.21 -8.58
N ASP A 9 16.30 12.43 -8.82
CA ASP A 9 15.30 12.72 -9.85
C ASP A 9 15.81 12.43 -11.26
N SER A 10 17.05 12.82 -11.55
CA SER A 10 17.69 12.50 -12.84
C SER A 10 17.80 11.00 -13.06
N ALA A 11 18.20 10.23 -12.03
CA ALA A 11 18.26 8.77 -12.10
C ALA A 11 16.88 8.15 -12.32
N ARG A 12 15.83 8.61 -11.59
CA ARG A 12 14.45 8.13 -11.78
C ARG A 12 13.90 8.41 -13.18
N SER A 13 14.36 9.50 -13.83
CA SER A 13 13.96 9.81 -15.20
C SER A 13 14.53 8.81 -16.21
N LEU A 14 15.76 8.33 -16.00
CA LEU A 14 16.50 7.49 -16.93
C LEU A 14 16.26 5.98 -16.74
N LEU A 15 15.81 5.55 -15.57
CA LEU A 15 15.60 4.14 -15.24
C LEU A 15 14.17 3.66 -15.50
N ASP A 16 14.02 2.36 -15.74
CA ASP A 16 12.72 1.68 -15.94
C ASP A 16 11.95 1.40 -14.63
N GLY A 17 12.41 1.98 -13.52
CA GLY A 17 11.85 1.79 -12.20
C GLY A 17 12.83 2.17 -11.10
N HIS A 18 12.39 2.06 -9.87
CA HIS A 18 13.23 2.23 -8.68
C HIS A 18 12.64 1.47 -7.49
N VAL A 19 13.53 1.08 -6.59
CA VAL A 19 13.18 0.48 -5.29
C VAL A 19 13.64 1.46 -4.21
N VAL A 20 12.69 1.96 -3.43
CA VAL A 20 12.94 2.89 -2.32
C VAL A 20 13.08 2.09 -1.03
N LEU A 21 14.13 2.40 -0.27
CA LEU A 21 14.36 1.83 1.06
C LEU A 21 13.91 2.83 2.13
N SER A 22 12.95 2.43 2.94
CA SER A 22 12.39 3.27 4.00
C SER A 22 13.19 3.14 5.29
N ARG A 23 13.62 4.29 5.81
CA ARG A 23 14.25 4.36 7.15
C ARG A 23 13.30 3.89 8.25
N LYS A 24 12.00 4.24 8.18
CA LYS A 24 10.97 3.81 9.13
C LYS A 24 10.89 2.27 9.20
N LEU A 25 10.91 1.61 8.05
CA LEU A 25 10.90 0.13 8.00
C LEU A 25 12.18 -0.46 8.59
N ALA A 26 13.35 0.12 8.27
CA ALA A 26 14.63 -0.34 8.81
C ALA A 26 14.71 -0.22 10.35
N GLU A 27 14.18 0.87 10.92
CA GLU A 27 14.11 1.10 12.37
C GLU A 27 13.17 0.12 13.08
N LEU A 28 12.13 -0.36 12.39
CA LEU A 28 11.22 -1.41 12.87
C LEU A 28 11.81 -2.83 12.73
N GLY A 29 13.03 -2.97 12.24
CA GLY A 29 13.64 -4.28 11.97
C GLY A 29 13.04 -4.99 10.75
N HIS A 30 12.32 -4.26 9.90
CA HIS A 30 11.67 -4.82 8.72
C HIS A 30 12.65 -4.91 7.54
N TYR A 31 13.10 -6.13 7.23
CA TYR A 31 14.07 -6.38 6.16
C TYR A 31 13.57 -7.40 5.12
N PRO A 32 13.74 -7.12 3.82
CA PRO A 32 14.26 -5.88 3.23
C PRO A 32 13.37 -4.65 3.54
N ALA A 33 13.99 -3.49 3.76
CA ALA A 33 13.28 -2.27 4.14
C ALA A 33 12.63 -1.56 2.94
N VAL A 34 12.05 -2.32 2.01
CA VAL A 34 11.49 -1.81 0.76
C VAL A 34 10.12 -1.19 1.02
N ASP A 35 9.93 0.05 0.56
CA ASP A 35 8.62 0.69 0.57
C ASP A 35 7.88 0.38 -0.75
N PRO A 36 6.80 -0.43 -0.73
CA PRO A 36 6.07 -0.79 -1.94
C PRO A 36 5.24 0.36 -2.53
N LEU A 37 4.91 1.40 -1.75
CA LEU A 37 4.15 2.57 -2.24
C LEU A 37 5.08 3.58 -2.93
N ALA A 38 6.28 3.75 -2.39
CA ALA A 38 7.32 4.62 -2.97
C ALA A 38 8.15 3.93 -4.08
N SER A 39 7.99 2.62 -4.29
CA SER A 39 8.69 1.86 -5.34
C SER A 39 7.83 1.60 -6.57
N VAL A 40 8.46 1.60 -7.76
CA VAL A 40 7.78 1.39 -9.05
C VAL A 40 8.62 0.59 -10.03
N SER A 41 7.96 -0.23 -10.85
CA SER A 41 8.53 -0.86 -12.05
C SER A 41 7.65 -0.50 -13.25
N ARG A 42 8.22 0.18 -14.25
CA ARG A 42 7.51 0.58 -15.48
C ARG A 42 7.21 -0.61 -16.40
N LEU A 43 7.96 -1.70 -16.25
CA LEU A 43 7.77 -2.92 -17.04
C LEU A 43 6.71 -3.86 -16.46
N MET A 44 6.25 -3.65 -15.22
CA MET A 44 5.31 -4.55 -14.52
C MET A 44 4.11 -4.92 -15.39
N ASN A 45 3.49 -3.93 -16.04
CA ASN A 45 2.30 -4.12 -16.87
C ASN A 45 2.54 -5.02 -18.10
N SER A 46 3.79 -5.14 -18.55
CA SER A 46 4.15 -5.85 -19.78
C SER A 46 4.70 -7.26 -19.52
N VAL A 47 5.10 -7.57 -18.28
CA VAL A 47 5.84 -8.80 -17.95
C VAL A 47 5.08 -9.76 -17.03
N VAL A 48 3.88 -9.38 -16.57
CA VAL A 48 3.07 -10.19 -15.66
C VAL A 48 1.68 -10.47 -16.23
N SER A 49 1.02 -11.51 -15.73
CA SER A 49 -0.37 -11.79 -16.06
C SER A 49 -1.29 -10.69 -15.50
N LYS A 50 -2.46 -10.50 -16.12
CA LYS A 50 -3.49 -9.57 -15.62
C LYS A 50 -3.87 -9.86 -14.15
N GLU A 51 -3.95 -11.15 -13.80
CA GLU A 51 -4.30 -11.57 -12.44
C GLU A 51 -3.23 -11.15 -11.42
N HIS A 52 -1.94 -11.36 -11.75
CA HIS A 52 -0.82 -10.92 -10.93
C HIS A 52 -0.80 -9.39 -10.80
N LEU A 53 -1.03 -8.66 -11.90
CA LEU A 53 -1.09 -7.20 -11.88
C LEU A 53 -2.19 -6.69 -10.93
N LEU A 54 -3.42 -7.21 -11.07
CA LEU A 54 -4.53 -6.82 -10.20
C LEU A 54 -4.24 -7.15 -8.73
N ALA A 55 -3.65 -8.32 -8.45
CA ALA A 55 -3.25 -8.69 -7.09
C ALA A 55 -2.22 -7.69 -6.52
N SER A 56 -1.23 -7.28 -7.31
CA SER A 56 -0.24 -6.29 -6.86
C SER A 56 -0.87 -4.93 -6.54
N GLN A 57 -1.88 -4.50 -7.31
CA GLN A 57 -2.61 -3.25 -7.06
C GLN A 57 -3.45 -3.34 -5.78
N ARG A 58 -4.16 -4.46 -5.58
CA ARG A 58 -4.92 -4.74 -4.34
C ARG A 58 -4.00 -4.77 -3.12
N PHE A 59 -2.84 -5.42 -3.24
CA PHE A 59 -1.84 -5.45 -2.18
C PHE A 59 -1.39 -4.05 -1.77
N LYS A 60 -1.04 -3.19 -2.75
CA LYS A 60 -0.72 -1.78 -2.48
C LYS A 60 -1.89 -1.04 -1.85
N ALA A 61 -3.12 -1.29 -2.29
CA ALA A 61 -4.32 -0.66 -1.72
C ALA A 61 -4.55 -1.06 -0.25
N ILE A 62 -4.34 -2.32 0.12
CA ILE A 62 -4.38 -2.80 1.51
C ILE A 62 -3.34 -2.02 2.34
N TYR A 63 -2.10 -2.04 1.89
CA TYR A 63 -0.98 -1.44 2.61
C TYR A 63 -1.13 0.08 2.76
N ALA A 64 -1.56 0.78 1.71
CA ALA A 64 -1.85 2.21 1.75
C ALA A 64 -3.01 2.56 2.70
N THR A 65 -4.06 1.75 2.71
CA THR A 65 -5.21 1.96 3.62
C THR A 65 -4.76 1.84 5.08
N TYR A 66 -3.93 0.84 5.39
CA TYR A 66 -3.38 0.67 6.74
C TYR A 66 -2.47 1.84 7.11
N GLN A 67 -1.49 2.19 6.27
CA GLN A 67 -0.55 3.29 6.54
C GLN A 67 -1.28 4.62 6.79
N GLY A 68 -2.34 4.92 6.02
CA GLY A 68 -3.13 6.14 6.21
C GLY A 68 -3.94 6.17 7.52
N ALA A 69 -4.14 5.01 8.16
CA ALA A 69 -4.89 4.88 9.41
C ALA A 69 -4.02 4.54 10.63
N GLU A 70 -2.74 4.23 10.42
CA GLU A 70 -1.82 3.68 11.43
C GLU A 70 -1.75 4.56 12.69
N ASP A 71 -1.64 5.89 12.52
CA ASP A 71 -1.59 6.82 13.65
C ASP A 71 -2.87 6.78 14.49
N MET A 72 -4.04 6.73 13.83
CA MET A 72 -5.34 6.68 14.50
C MET A 72 -5.55 5.34 15.25
N ILE A 73 -5.06 4.25 14.67
CA ILE A 73 -5.07 2.92 15.27
C ILE A 73 -4.18 2.91 16.52
N ASN A 74 -2.96 3.45 16.41
CA ASN A 74 -1.97 3.44 17.50
C ASN A 74 -2.41 4.24 18.73
N ILE A 75 -3.15 5.34 18.55
CA ILE A 75 -3.72 6.12 19.65
C ILE A 75 -5.07 5.57 20.17
N GLY A 76 -5.58 4.49 19.57
CA GLY A 76 -6.85 3.87 19.95
C GLY A 76 -8.10 4.68 19.57
N ALA A 77 -7.99 5.61 18.62
CA ALA A 77 -9.08 6.50 18.21
C ALA A 77 -10.01 5.88 17.14
N LEU A 78 -9.67 4.70 16.62
CA LEU A 78 -10.49 3.98 15.64
C LEU A 78 -11.49 3.04 16.33
N ALA A 79 -12.78 3.37 16.27
CA ALA A 79 -13.83 2.47 16.71
C ALA A 79 -14.03 1.31 15.70
N PRO A 80 -14.16 0.05 16.16
CA PRO A 80 -14.44 -1.07 15.27
C PRO A 80 -15.71 -0.84 14.44
N GLY A 81 -15.65 -1.10 13.13
CA GLY A 81 -16.79 -0.92 12.24
C GLY A 81 -16.98 0.51 11.71
N ALA A 82 -16.19 1.48 12.18
CA ALA A 82 -16.26 2.87 11.69
C ALA A 82 -15.88 2.97 10.22
N ASN A 83 -14.92 2.16 9.76
CA ASN A 83 -14.55 2.08 8.35
C ASN A 83 -14.19 0.64 7.99
N ARG A 84 -15.07 -0.02 7.23
CA ARG A 84 -14.90 -1.41 6.80
C ARG A 84 -13.60 -1.64 6.01
N ARG A 85 -13.13 -0.63 5.27
CA ARG A 85 -11.91 -0.72 4.48
C ARG A 85 -10.68 -0.72 5.38
N ILE A 86 -10.65 0.13 6.41
CA ILE A 86 -9.58 0.16 7.42
C ILE A 86 -9.61 -1.13 8.24
N ASP A 87 -10.78 -1.56 8.72
CA ASP A 87 -10.91 -2.80 9.51
C ASP A 87 -10.35 -4.01 8.75
N ARG A 88 -10.64 -4.08 7.44
CA ARG A 88 -10.08 -5.12 6.57
C ARG A 88 -8.58 -4.99 6.39
N ALA A 89 -8.08 -3.78 6.18
CA ALA A 89 -6.64 -3.55 6.05
C ALA A 89 -5.91 -3.98 7.32
N VAL A 90 -6.45 -3.63 8.49
CA VAL A 90 -5.96 -4.08 9.80
C VAL A 90 -5.99 -5.60 9.91
N SER A 91 -7.06 -6.27 9.46
CA SER A 91 -7.13 -7.74 9.50
C SER A 91 -6.13 -8.47 8.59
N LEU A 92 -5.57 -7.77 7.60
CA LEU A 92 -4.65 -8.33 6.60
C LEU A 92 -3.20 -7.86 6.78
N ILE A 93 -2.95 -6.84 7.60
CA ILE A 93 -1.65 -6.18 7.66
C ILE A 93 -0.53 -7.14 8.09
N ASP A 94 -0.80 -8.06 9.02
CA ASP A 94 0.20 -9.03 9.47
C ASP A 94 0.66 -9.93 8.32
N ARG A 95 -0.27 -10.41 7.48
CA ARG A 95 0.04 -11.23 6.30
C ARG A 95 0.78 -10.42 5.23
N VAL A 96 0.46 -9.12 5.11
CA VAL A 96 1.15 -8.20 4.20
C VAL A 96 2.59 -7.96 4.65
N ASN A 97 2.80 -7.70 5.94
CA ASN A 97 4.14 -7.52 6.51
C ASN A 97 4.97 -8.80 6.39
N GLU A 98 4.39 -9.96 6.69
CA GLU A 98 5.05 -11.26 6.51
C GLU A 98 5.50 -11.48 5.06
N PHE A 99 4.68 -11.09 4.09
CA PHE A 99 5.02 -11.19 2.66
C PHE A 99 6.18 -10.28 2.24
N LEU A 100 6.32 -9.11 2.87
CA LEU A 100 7.39 -8.15 2.56
C LEU A 100 8.70 -8.46 3.30
N LEU A 101 8.65 -9.29 4.35
CA LEU A 101 9.82 -9.73 5.09
C LEU A 101 10.50 -10.92 4.41
N GLN A 102 11.82 -10.84 4.30
CA GLN A 102 12.63 -11.94 3.76
C GLN A 102 14.02 -11.95 4.45
N PRO A 103 14.30 -12.93 5.33
CA PRO A 103 15.61 -13.07 5.93
C PRO A 103 16.72 -13.34 4.91
N ILE A 104 17.94 -12.94 5.28
CA ILE A 104 19.14 -13.20 4.48
C ILE A 104 19.29 -14.71 4.26
N GLY A 105 19.50 -15.11 3.00
CA GLY A 105 19.66 -16.50 2.62
C GLY A 105 18.35 -17.25 2.34
N GLN A 106 17.18 -16.68 2.67
CA GLN A 106 15.90 -17.24 2.26
C GLN A 106 15.68 -17.02 0.77
N ARG A 107 15.34 -18.09 0.04
CA ARG A 107 14.95 -18.01 -1.38
C ARG A 107 13.45 -18.16 -1.51
N CYS A 108 12.87 -17.42 -2.45
CA CYS A 108 11.48 -17.55 -2.85
C CYS A 108 11.41 -17.84 -4.36
N GLU A 109 10.63 -18.84 -4.75
CA GLU A 109 10.36 -19.11 -6.16
C GLU A 109 9.26 -18.20 -6.69
N PHE A 110 9.42 -17.72 -7.92
CA PHE A 110 8.49 -16.78 -8.53
C PHE A 110 7.02 -17.26 -8.47
N GLN A 111 6.76 -18.51 -8.87
CA GLN A 111 5.41 -19.05 -8.88
C GLN A 111 4.79 -19.12 -7.47
N GLN A 112 5.60 -19.45 -6.47
CA GLN A 112 5.16 -19.50 -5.07
C GLN A 112 4.88 -18.10 -4.52
N THR A 113 5.72 -17.11 -4.84
CA THR A 113 5.51 -15.71 -4.46
C THR A 113 4.24 -15.15 -5.07
N VAL A 114 3.99 -15.41 -6.36
CA VAL A 114 2.75 -14.97 -7.05
C VAL A 114 1.52 -15.63 -6.41
N LYS A 115 1.59 -16.94 -6.13
CA LYS A 115 0.49 -17.64 -5.44
C LYS A 115 0.21 -17.03 -4.06
N TRP A 116 1.24 -16.75 -3.28
CA TRP A 116 1.08 -16.14 -1.96
C TRP A 116 0.45 -14.74 -2.06
N LEU A 117 0.90 -13.90 -3.00
CA LEU A 117 0.30 -12.59 -3.27
C LEU A 117 -1.19 -12.70 -3.62
N LEU A 118 -1.56 -13.65 -4.48
CA LEU A 118 -2.95 -13.92 -4.81
C LEU A 118 -3.74 -14.35 -3.57
N ASP A 119 -3.19 -15.23 -2.74
CA ASP A 119 -3.85 -15.72 -1.52
C ASP A 119 -4.05 -14.66 -0.44
N ILE A 120 -3.19 -13.64 -0.38
CA ILE A 120 -3.39 -12.46 0.49
C ILE A 120 -4.54 -11.60 -0.03
N THR A 121 -4.61 -11.42 -1.35
CA THR A 121 -5.49 -10.41 -1.97
C THR A 121 -6.85 -10.94 -2.41
N LYS A 122 -7.06 -12.26 -2.42
CA LYS A 122 -8.33 -12.93 -2.78
C LYS A 122 -9.55 -12.36 -2.07
N SER A 123 -9.42 -11.99 -0.79
CA SER A 123 -10.54 -11.51 0.04
C SER A 123 -10.76 -9.99 -0.02
N TRP A 124 -9.81 -9.23 -0.56
CA TRP A 124 -9.88 -7.77 -0.59
C TRP A 124 -11.05 -7.27 -1.44
N ASP A 125 -11.35 -7.97 -2.53
CA ASP A 125 -12.43 -7.62 -3.47
C ASP A 125 -13.83 -8.10 -3.06
N PHE A 126 -13.99 -8.77 -1.91
CA PHE A 126 -15.29 -9.35 -1.54
C PHE A 126 -16.34 -8.31 -1.07
N LEU A 127 -15.94 -7.11 -0.65
CA LEU A 127 -16.87 -6.03 -0.31
C LEU A 127 -16.20 -4.70 -0.66
N LEU A 128 -16.65 -4.08 -1.74
CA LEU A 128 -17.08 -2.68 -1.84
C LEU A 128 -17.40 -2.39 -3.32
N PRO A 129 -18.69 -2.29 -3.71
CA PRO A 129 -19.06 -1.57 -4.91
C PRO A 129 -18.48 -0.15 -4.83
N ALA A 130 -18.05 0.40 -5.97
CA ALA A 130 -17.36 1.69 -6.09
C ALA A 130 -18.14 2.94 -5.59
N GLU A 131 -19.30 2.77 -4.95
CA GLU A 131 -20.22 3.85 -4.54
C GLU A 131 -19.99 4.39 -3.12
N GLN A 132 -19.15 3.76 -2.29
CA GLN A 132 -19.00 4.15 -0.87
C GLN A 132 -17.68 4.85 -0.50
N ASP A 133 -16.84 5.18 -1.48
CA ASP A 133 -15.60 5.96 -1.28
C ASP A 133 -15.80 7.47 -1.60
N LEU A 134 -17.05 7.96 -1.60
CA LEU A 134 -17.28 9.40 -1.59
C LEU A 134 -16.85 9.94 -0.21
N PRO A 135 -15.97 10.97 -0.16
CA PRO A 135 -15.68 11.64 1.10
C PRO A 135 -16.99 12.16 1.72
N PRO A 136 -17.08 12.26 3.06
CA PRO A 136 -18.24 12.87 3.69
C PRO A 136 -18.44 14.26 3.08
N GLU A 137 -19.66 14.55 2.61
CA GLU A 137 -20.01 15.88 2.11
C GLU A 137 -19.50 16.92 3.11
N VAL A 138 -18.55 17.75 2.65
CA VAL A 138 -18.16 18.96 3.39
C VAL A 138 -19.46 19.75 3.55
N PRO A 139 -19.94 20.02 4.77
CA PRO A 139 -21.14 20.82 4.94
C PRO A 139 -20.87 22.15 4.24
N ALA A 140 -21.71 22.48 3.24
CA ALA A 140 -21.67 23.75 2.56
C ALA A 140 -21.65 24.84 3.65
N GLY A 141 -20.55 25.59 3.70
CA GLY A 141 -20.43 26.74 4.60
C GLY A 141 -21.62 27.68 4.38
N PRO A 142 -22.03 28.42 5.42
CA PRO A 142 -23.20 29.29 5.31
C PRO A 142 -23.01 30.24 4.13
N ASN A 143 -24.01 30.24 3.26
CA ASN A 143 -24.20 31.08 2.09
C ASN A 143 -23.62 32.49 2.33
N GLU A 144 -22.63 32.91 1.55
CA GLU A 144 -22.32 34.33 1.35
C GLU A 144 -23.49 34.95 0.56
N ALA A 145 -24.57 35.21 1.29
CA ALA A 145 -25.65 36.09 0.91
C ALA A 145 -25.94 36.92 2.16
N ASP A 146 -25.10 37.95 2.37
CA ASP A 146 -25.42 39.24 3.00
C ASP A 146 -24.14 39.93 3.52
N ALA A 147 -23.56 40.80 2.68
CA ALA A 147 -22.94 42.11 3.04
C ALA A 147 -22.22 42.73 1.83
#